data_AF-T0M155-F1
#
_entry.id   AF-T0M155-F1
#
_cell.length_a   1.000
_cell.length_b   1.000
_cell.length_c   1.000
_cell.angle_alpha   90.00
_cell.angle_beta   90.00
_cell.angle_gamma   90.00
#
_symmetry.space_group_name_H-M   'P 1'
#
loop_
_entity.id
_entity.type
_entity.pdbx_description
1 polymer ?
#
loop_
_entity_poly.entity_id
_entity_poly.type
_entity_poly.pdbx_seq_one_letter_code
_entity_poly.pdbx_strand_id
1 'polypeptide(L)'
;MKLRCSPVKISVDLAFMVSWAVLFVAVNAQSAHANNVECIGANTTGPCLVTPDCFDPMYATAVIDKDENMTLPSRHRRISGHFEDTDVDFNIYFPPENQWQGRFFSYVYPDQNSTAIDRRIGFALDSGAYLIQVSGTSGYRADAAAAKFSRSILANYYRSVPEHVYGYIYGGSGGSYMTIGAMENTVGVWDGAVPIVIATPVSIPLNHAVRNMASAVLRNKSSHIVDSIRSGDVGKAMSNLSEAEASVFREATLLGVPMEAWENFSGLASSRMLKVLWSSVKNIDPSYADDYWSKPGYMGSDNSTLSDVLHRNFVNLTATMKKVIETTGDVDLVSNVTLEGVTDKIVNFDGLEFTLLDTDCSSKVGTLTGTWNPITKSIMVTKDNSDIVLGNLTQGRRIRVDNSWFIAMHTYHRHQIPNRPGFYGFDQFMGPDGAPLYPQRAVQAADEVAKGACGGCTHSGNITGKMIIVDNLLDSDAFPWHADWYKSQVQRTLGSSFDDNFRLWYNERADHFFEPVAENLKDFIVDYTGMYEHAMRSLSAWVEDGIQPPISTSYRVQNSQVVLSGKADERHGI
;
A
#
# COMPACT_ATOMS: atom_id res chain seq x y z
N MET A 1 -59.24 -53.91 17.04
CA MET A 1 -59.53 -53.10 18.24
C MET A 1 -58.38 -52.10 18.38
N LYS A 2 -58.70 -50.81 18.22
CA LYS A 2 -57.76 -49.70 17.99
C LYS A 2 -56.93 -49.38 19.25
N LEU A 3 -55.62 -49.20 19.11
CA LEU A 3 -54.83 -48.35 20.01
C LEU A 3 -54.11 -47.30 19.16
N ARG A 4 -54.38 -46.05 19.52
CA ARG A 4 -54.17 -44.81 18.77
C ARG A 4 -52.76 -44.27 19.00
N CYS A 5 -52.13 -43.82 17.92
CA CYS A 5 -51.04 -42.85 17.95
C CYS A 5 -51.62 -41.47 18.34
N SER A 6 -50.98 -40.77 19.28
CA SER A 6 -51.18 -39.34 19.56
C SER A 6 -50.07 -38.53 18.88
N PRO A 7 -50.39 -37.40 18.23
CA PRO A 7 -49.40 -36.52 17.61
C PRO A 7 -48.91 -35.45 18.59
N VAL A 8 -47.61 -35.12 18.49
CA VAL A 8 -46.97 -33.98 19.13
C VAL A 8 -47.46 -32.70 18.44
N LYS A 9 -48.00 -31.76 19.23
CA LYS A 9 -48.36 -30.41 18.79
C LYS A 9 -47.09 -29.59 18.60
N ILE A 10 -46.86 -29.13 17.37
CA ILE A 10 -45.95 -28.02 17.07
C ILE A 10 -46.78 -26.74 17.20
N SER A 11 -46.44 -25.85 18.14
CA SER A 11 -47.02 -24.52 18.21
C SER A 11 -46.43 -23.67 17.08
N VAL A 12 -47.31 -23.11 16.25
CA VAL A 12 -46.99 -22.06 15.30
C VAL A 12 -47.02 -20.76 16.07
N ASP A 13 -45.86 -20.23 16.45
CA ASP A 13 -45.76 -18.86 16.92
C ASP A 13 -45.77 -17.93 15.70
N LEU A 14 -46.84 -17.13 15.65
CA LEU A 14 -47.12 -16.11 14.66
C LEU A 14 -46.15 -14.93 14.91
N ALA A 15 -45.03 -14.90 14.19
CA ALA A 15 -44.12 -13.76 14.23
C ALA A 15 -44.78 -12.55 13.53
N PHE A 16 -45.08 -11.51 14.32
CA PHE A 16 -45.43 -10.19 13.81
C PHE A 16 -44.26 -9.64 12.98
N MET A 17 -44.44 -9.55 11.66
CA MET A 17 -43.60 -8.70 10.80
C MET A 17 -43.88 -7.24 11.13
N VAL A 18 -43.03 -6.65 11.97
CA VAL A 18 -42.91 -5.19 12.06
C VAL A 18 -42.02 -4.77 10.89
N SER A 19 -42.65 -4.24 9.84
CA SER A 19 -41.96 -3.59 8.74
C SER A 19 -41.31 -2.31 9.28
N TRP A 20 -39.98 -2.32 9.44
CA TRP A 20 -39.22 -1.10 9.65
C TRP A 20 -39.12 -0.40 8.30
N ALA A 21 -39.83 0.72 8.14
CA ALA A 21 -39.58 1.63 7.06
C ALA A 21 -38.17 2.20 7.22
N VAL A 22 -37.25 1.83 6.32
CA VAL A 22 -35.94 2.48 6.20
C VAL A 22 -36.21 3.85 5.56
N LEU A 23 -36.15 4.90 6.37
CA LEU A 23 -36.13 6.27 5.87
C LEU A 23 -34.72 6.52 5.35
N PHE A 24 -34.52 6.53 4.04
CA PHE A 24 -33.29 7.06 3.45
C PHE A 24 -33.28 8.56 3.73
N VAL A 25 -32.43 9.00 4.65
CA VAL A 25 -32.20 10.42 4.91
C VAL A 25 -30.96 10.81 4.12
N ALA A 26 -31.17 11.43 2.96
CA ALA A 26 -30.11 12.18 2.30
C ALA A 26 -29.82 13.40 3.17
N VAL A 27 -28.61 13.45 3.74
CA VAL A 27 -28.15 14.60 4.51
C VAL A 27 -27.06 15.25 3.67
N ASN A 28 -27.28 16.48 3.23
CA ASN A 28 -26.19 17.23 2.63
C ASN A 28 -25.00 17.20 3.61
N ALA A 29 -23.82 16.77 3.16
CA ALA A 29 -22.62 16.74 4.00
C ALA A 29 -22.15 18.15 4.41
N GLN A 30 -22.89 19.17 3.97
CA GLN A 30 -22.81 20.56 4.39
C GLN A 30 -22.99 20.64 5.91
N SER A 31 -21.97 21.17 6.59
CA SER A 31 -22.15 21.72 7.91
C SER A 31 -23.20 22.85 7.83
N ALA A 32 -23.90 23.14 8.93
CA ALA A 32 -24.81 24.29 9.01
C ALA A 32 -24.13 25.66 8.74
N HIS A 33 -22.81 25.67 8.51
CA HIS A 33 -21.97 26.82 8.20
C HIS A 33 -21.19 26.72 6.89
N ALA A 34 -21.35 25.66 6.09
CA ALA A 34 -20.70 25.58 4.79
C ALA A 34 -21.32 26.64 3.86
N ASN A 35 -20.55 27.69 3.55
CA ASN A 35 -20.85 28.50 2.38
C ASN A 35 -20.85 27.56 1.15
N ASN A 36 -21.65 27.86 0.11
CA ASN A 36 -21.63 27.14 -1.17
C ASN A 36 -20.32 27.36 -1.94
N VAL A 37 -19.17 27.10 -1.31
CA VAL A 37 -17.83 27.35 -1.83
C VAL A 37 -17.15 26.01 -2.06
N GLU A 38 -16.80 25.74 -3.31
CA GLU A 38 -16.03 24.55 -3.67
C GLU A 38 -14.61 24.61 -3.10
N CYS A 39 -14.05 23.45 -2.73
CA CYS A 39 -12.67 23.37 -2.30
C CYS A 39 -11.72 23.74 -3.45
N ILE A 40 -10.63 24.44 -3.11
CA ILE A 40 -9.68 24.93 -4.12
C ILE A 40 -8.97 23.74 -4.76
N GLY A 41 -9.08 23.61 -6.08
CA GLY A 41 -8.47 22.50 -6.83
C GLY A 41 -9.36 21.26 -6.98
N ALA A 42 -10.60 21.27 -6.49
CA ALA A 42 -11.50 20.12 -6.52
C ALA A 42 -11.79 19.57 -7.95
N ASN A 43 -11.77 20.45 -8.97
CA ASN A 43 -12.00 20.10 -10.37
C ASN A 43 -10.70 19.84 -11.15
N THR A 44 -9.58 19.62 -10.46
CA THR A 44 -8.28 19.35 -11.08
C THR A 44 -7.76 17.96 -10.72
N THR A 45 -6.78 17.47 -11.48
CA THR A 45 -6.01 16.27 -11.14
C THR A 45 -4.90 16.55 -10.12
N GLY A 46 -4.74 17.80 -9.70
CA GLY A 46 -3.75 18.25 -8.72
C GLY A 46 -4.29 18.19 -7.29
N PRO A 47 -3.53 18.73 -6.31
CA PRO A 47 -3.96 18.76 -4.92
C PRO A 47 -5.22 19.62 -4.75
N CYS A 48 -6.13 19.15 -3.90
CA CYS A 48 -7.35 19.84 -3.51
C CYS A 48 -7.20 20.35 -2.07
N LEU A 49 -7.15 21.67 -1.86
CA LEU A 49 -7.10 22.23 -0.52
C LEU A 49 -8.49 22.14 0.14
N VAL A 50 -8.62 21.23 1.11
CA VAL A 50 -9.87 21.03 1.85
C VAL A 50 -9.83 21.75 3.20
N THR A 51 -10.86 22.54 3.48
CA THR A 51 -11.07 23.27 4.74
C THR A 51 -12.41 22.87 5.36
N PRO A 52 -12.74 23.27 6.61
CA PRO A 52 -14.02 22.94 7.21
C PRO A 52 -15.21 23.53 6.42
N ASP A 53 -15.01 24.69 5.78
CA ASP A 53 -16.08 25.50 5.21
C ASP A 53 -16.31 25.33 3.70
N CYS A 54 -15.42 24.63 2.99
CA CYS A 54 -15.62 24.31 1.57
C CYS A 54 -16.39 23.00 1.35
N PHE A 55 -16.70 22.60 0.13
CA PHE A 55 -17.13 21.23 -0.15
C PHE A 55 -16.43 20.68 -1.39
N ASP A 56 -16.30 19.35 -1.44
CA ASP A 56 -15.82 18.64 -2.61
C ASP A 56 -17.02 18.23 -3.47
N PRO A 57 -17.16 18.70 -4.73
CA PRO A 57 -18.30 18.36 -5.58
C PRO A 57 -18.49 16.85 -5.80
N MET A 58 -17.40 16.07 -5.78
CA MET A 58 -17.48 14.61 -5.96
C MET A 58 -18.09 13.90 -4.75
N TYR A 59 -17.99 14.50 -3.56
CA TYR A 59 -18.41 13.91 -2.28
C TYR A 59 -19.37 14.83 -1.52
N ALA A 60 -20.15 15.63 -2.25
CA ALA A 60 -20.97 16.70 -1.67
C ALA A 60 -22.19 16.19 -0.89
N THR A 61 -22.75 15.06 -1.32
CA THR A 61 -23.96 14.46 -0.73
C THR A 61 -23.63 13.11 -0.13
N ALA A 62 -23.80 12.99 1.18
CA ALA A 62 -23.66 11.73 1.91
C ALA A 62 -25.05 11.19 2.28
N VAL A 63 -25.27 9.90 2.05
CA VAL A 63 -26.54 9.23 2.34
C VAL A 63 -26.30 8.21 3.43
N ILE A 64 -27.13 8.22 4.47
CA ILE A 64 -27.12 7.17 5.50
C ILE A 64 -27.97 6.00 5.00
N ASP A 65 -27.32 4.84 4.86
CA ASP A 65 -27.96 3.60 4.44
C ASP A 65 -28.47 2.78 5.62
N LYS A 66 -27.67 2.71 6.70
CA LYS A 66 -27.96 1.90 7.87
C LYS A 66 -27.50 2.57 9.15
N ASP A 67 -28.26 2.30 10.20
CA ASP A 67 -27.99 2.76 11.56
C ASP A 67 -28.24 1.59 12.52
N GLU A 68 -27.17 1.06 13.11
CA GLU A 68 -27.18 -0.21 13.84
C GLU A 68 -26.51 -0.10 15.20
N ASN A 69 -27.11 -0.73 16.21
CA ASN A 69 -26.47 -0.93 17.50
C ASN A 69 -25.64 -2.22 17.47
N MET A 70 -24.37 -2.10 17.85
CA MET A 70 -23.40 -3.19 17.84
C MET A 70 -22.96 -3.53 19.27
N THR A 71 -22.54 -4.78 19.49
CA THR A 71 -22.06 -5.26 20.80
C THR A 71 -20.61 -5.73 20.80
N LEU A 72 -20.07 -6.06 19.62
CA LEU A 72 -18.67 -6.44 19.40
C LEU A 72 -17.99 -5.40 18.52
N PRO A 73 -16.70 -5.08 18.74
CA PRO A 73 -15.82 -5.57 19.82
C PRO A 73 -16.14 -4.97 21.20
N SER A 74 -16.95 -3.92 21.23
CA SER A 74 -17.54 -3.29 22.41
C SER A 74 -18.84 -2.62 21.99
N ARG A 75 -19.68 -2.23 22.93
CA ARG A 75 -20.94 -1.55 22.61
C ARG A 75 -20.65 -0.27 21.84
N HIS A 76 -21.21 -0.13 20.66
CA HIS A 76 -21.09 1.07 19.82
C HIS A 76 -22.26 1.15 18.85
N ARG A 77 -22.38 2.26 18.14
CA ARG A 77 -23.35 2.45 17.07
C ARG A 77 -22.63 2.55 15.74
N ARG A 78 -23.00 1.73 14.76
CA ARG A 78 -22.45 1.75 13.40
C ARG A 78 -23.41 2.48 12.48
N ILE A 79 -22.92 3.53 11.83
CA ILE A 79 -23.61 4.23 10.75
C ILE A 79 -22.91 3.86 9.45
N SER A 80 -23.65 3.25 8.53
CA SER A 80 -23.17 2.96 7.17
C SER A 80 -23.80 3.94 6.20
N GLY A 81 -23.02 4.40 5.24
CA GLY A 81 -23.49 5.32 4.21
C GLY A 81 -22.61 5.31 2.97
N HIS A 82 -23.00 6.12 1.98
CA HIS A 82 -22.24 6.32 0.75
C HIS A 82 -22.32 7.76 0.28
N PHE A 83 -21.44 8.13 -0.65
CA PHE A 83 -21.57 9.39 -1.39
C PHE A 83 -22.36 9.16 -2.67
N GLU A 84 -23.41 9.96 -2.90
CA GLU A 84 -24.25 9.83 -4.11
C GLU A 84 -23.41 9.93 -5.38
N ASP A 85 -23.81 9.20 -6.43
CA ASP A 85 -23.14 9.15 -7.74
C ASP A 85 -21.67 8.68 -7.69
N THR A 86 -21.27 7.99 -6.62
CA THR A 86 -19.96 7.34 -6.49
C THR A 86 -20.11 5.91 -6.00
N ASP A 87 -19.07 5.10 -6.21
CA ASP A 87 -18.94 3.77 -5.59
C ASP A 87 -18.25 3.85 -4.20
N VAL A 88 -18.21 5.04 -3.59
CA VAL A 88 -17.49 5.28 -2.34
C VAL A 88 -18.45 5.22 -1.16
N ASP A 89 -18.24 4.24 -0.30
CA ASP A 89 -19.03 3.98 0.89
C ASP A 89 -18.18 4.12 2.17
N PHE A 90 -18.83 4.34 3.30
CA PHE A 90 -18.17 4.59 4.57
C PHE A 90 -18.93 3.98 5.75
N ASN A 91 -18.19 3.70 6.82
CA ASN A 91 -18.74 3.38 8.14
C ASN A 91 -18.19 4.33 9.21
N ILE A 92 -19.06 4.73 10.12
CA ILE A 92 -18.73 5.50 11.32
C ILE A 92 -19.14 4.70 12.55
N TYR A 93 -18.22 4.57 13.51
CA TYR A 93 -18.40 3.73 14.71
C TYR A 93 -18.38 4.61 15.96
N PHE A 94 -19.56 5.01 16.42
CA PHE A 94 -19.75 5.91 17.56
C PHE A 94 -19.71 5.16 18.91
N PRO A 95 -18.82 5.51 19.85
CA PRO A 95 -18.89 5.02 21.21
C PRO A 95 -20.14 5.54 21.92
N PRO A 96 -20.56 4.89 23.02
CA PRO A 96 -21.50 5.45 23.98
C PRO A 96 -21.06 6.85 24.43
N GLU A 97 -22.04 7.74 24.65
CA GLU A 97 -21.79 9.15 24.99
C GLU A 97 -20.84 9.33 26.19
N ASN A 98 -20.95 8.48 27.22
CA ASN A 98 -20.11 8.55 28.41
C ASN A 98 -18.67 8.03 28.21
N GLN A 99 -18.35 7.49 27.04
CA GLN A 99 -17.01 7.05 26.67
C GLN A 99 -16.35 7.99 25.65
N TRP A 100 -17.14 8.81 24.94
CA TRP A 100 -16.61 9.73 23.94
C TRP A 100 -15.90 10.93 24.60
N GLN A 101 -14.70 11.24 24.12
CA GLN A 101 -13.86 12.32 24.64
C GLN A 101 -13.72 13.48 23.63
N GLY A 102 -14.66 13.62 22.68
CA GLY A 102 -14.66 14.74 21.74
C GLY A 102 -13.69 14.60 20.57
N ARG A 103 -13.28 13.37 20.22
CA ARG A 103 -12.33 13.11 19.13
C ARG A 103 -12.76 11.98 18.19
N PHE A 104 -12.10 11.88 17.03
CA PHE A 104 -12.22 10.74 16.12
C PHE A 104 -10.90 10.35 15.47
N PHE A 105 -10.84 9.09 15.04
CA PHE A 105 -9.74 8.53 14.26
C PHE A 105 -10.24 8.14 12.86
N SER A 106 -9.41 8.40 11.85
CA SER A 106 -9.60 8.01 10.44
C SER A 106 -8.48 7.06 10.04
N TYR A 107 -8.80 5.80 9.76
CA TYR A 107 -7.84 4.87 9.16
C TYR A 107 -7.98 4.90 7.63
N VAL A 108 -6.87 5.11 6.95
CA VAL A 108 -6.84 5.25 5.48
C VAL A 108 -5.91 4.25 4.82
N TYR A 109 -6.38 3.68 3.72
CA TYR A 109 -5.57 2.85 2.83
C TYR A 109 -6.20 2.83 1.41
N PRO A 110 -5.41 2.88 0.31
CA PRO A 110 -5.97 3.10 -1.03
C PRO A 110 -6.92 2.02 -1.56
N ASP A 111 -6.83 0.77 -1.08
CA ASP A 111 -7.60 -0.38 -1.57
C ASP A 111 -8.45 -1.06 -0.49
N GLN A 112 -8.63 -0.42 0.67
CA GLN A 112 -9.43 -1.01 1.74
C GLN A 112 -10.93 -1.06 1.39
N ASN A 113 -11.70 -1.86 2.12
CA ASN A 113 -13.16 -1.66 2.18
C ASN A 113 -13.52 -0.71 3.33
N SER A 114 -14.76 -0.27 3.40
CA SER A 114 -15.24 0.63 4.46
C SER A 114 -15.48 -0.05 5.82
N THR A 115 -15.40 -1.37 5.91
CA THR A 115 -15.69 -2.10 7.14
C THR A 115 -14.44 -2.27 7.98
N ALA A 116 -14.42 -1.62 9.14
CA ALA A 116 -13.35 -1.75 10.10
C ALA A 116 -13.33 -3.12 10.78
N ILE A 117 -12.12 -3.62 11.03
CA ILE A 117 -11.90 -4.82 11.84
C ILE A 117 -12.09 -4.53 13.34
N ASP A 118 -12.44 -5.55 14.11
CA ASP A 118 -12.69 -5.47 15.55
C ASP A 118 -11.56 -4.79 16.34
N ARG A 119 -10.30 -5.11 16.03
CA ARG A 119 -9.16 -4.47 16.73
C ARG A 119 -9.17 -2.94 16.56
N ARG A 120 -9.44 -2.47 15.33
CA ARG A 120 -9.42 -1.04 14.98
C ARG A 120 -10.57 -0.29 15.64
N ILE A 121 -11.77 -0.89 15.60
CA ILE A 121 -12.95 -0.35 16.31
C ILE A 121 -12.63 -0.30 17.80
N GLY A 122 -12.18 -1.41 18.39
CA GLY A 122 -11.86 -1.50 19.81
C GLY A 122 -10.84 -0.45 20.26
N PHE A 123 -9.75 -0.28 19.51
CA PHE A 123 -8.73 0.74 19.78
C PHE A 123 -9.28 2.17 19.80
N ALA A 124 -10.10 2.54 18.81
CA ALA A 124 -10.69 3.88 18.74
C ALA A 124 -11.62 4.12 19.94
N LEU A 125 -12.54 3.18 20.21
CA LEU A 125 -13.50 3.29 21.31
C LEU A 125 -12.80 3.38 22.67
N ASP A 126 -11.79 2.53 22.91
CA ASP A 126 -10.98 2.54 24.14
C ASP A 126 -10.16 3.83 24.30
N SER A 127 -9.83 4.50 23.20
CA SER A 127 -9.14 5.80 23.18
C SER A 127 -10.11 6.99 23.28
N GLY A 128 -11.39 6.74 23.56
CA GLY A 128 -12.43 7.78 23.65
C GLY A 128 -12.78 8.43 22.31
N ALA A 129 -12.44 7.78 21.19
CA ALA A 129 -12.67 8.26 19.84
C ALA A 129 -13.82 7.49 19.17
N TYR A 130 -14.54 8.14 18.26
CA TYR A 130 -15.24 7.38 17.21
C TYR A 130 -14.29 7.07 16.05
N LEU A 131 -14.56 5.99 15.32
CA LEU A 131 -13.77 5.60 14.15
C LEU A 131 -14.52 5.96 12.86
N ILE A 132 -13.80 6.43 11.86
CA ILE A 132 -14.25 6.58 10.48
C ILE A 132 -13.43 5.64 9.60
N GLN A 133 -14.10 4.92 8.71
CA GLN A 133 -13.44 4.17 7.65
C GLN A 133 -14.22 4.29 6.34
N VAL A 134 -13.55 4.79 5.31
CA VAL A 134 -14.07 4.92 3.95
C VAL A 134 -13.53 3.78 3.10
N SER A 135 -14.29 3.31 2.12
CA SER A 135 -13.77 2.43 1.08
C SER A 135 -12.60 3.10 0.36
N GLY A 136 -11.61 2.31 -0.03
CA GLY A 136 -10.33 2.77 -0.52
C GLY A 136 -10.49 3.64 -1.75
N THR A 137 -9.94 4.84 -1.68
CA THR A 137 -9.85 5.78 -2.80
C THR A 137 -8.42 6.26 -2.94
N SER A 138 -8.09 6.85 -4.09
CA SER A 138 -6.81 7.56 -4.24
C SER A 138 -6.87 8.93 -3.56
N GLY A 139 -5.87 9.27 -2.74
CA GLY A 139 -5.80 10.54 -2.03
C GLY A 139 -6.66 10.61 -0.77
N TYR A 140 -6.91 11.82 -0.26
CA TYR A 140 -7.53 12.08 1.05
C TYR A 140 -8.94 12.69 0.98
N ARG A 141 -9.44 12.95 -0.23
CA ARG A 141 -10.63 13.80 -0.46
C ARG A 141 -11.91 13.13 0.07
N ALA A 142 -12.09 11.84 -0.19
CA ALA A 142 -13.24 11.07 0.31
C ALA A 142 -13.22 10.98 1.84
N ASP A 143 -12.06 10.67 2.43
CA ASP A 143 -11.88 10.64 3.89
C ASP A 143 -12.15 12.00 4.54
N ALA A 144 -11.74 13.10 3.89
CA ALA A 144 -12.01 14.45 4.38
C ALA A 144 -13.51 14.78 4.35
N ALA A 145 -14.21 14.38 3.28
CA ALA A 145 -15.66 14.53 3.18
C ALA A 145 -16.38 13.71 4.26
N ALA A 146 -15.96 12.46 4.50
CA ALA A 146 -16.53 11.60 5.54
C ALA A 146 -16.26 12.15 6.95
N ALA A 147 -15.06 12.70 7.19
CA ALA A 147 -14.73 13.38 8.44
C ALA A 147 -15.64 14.58 8.71
N LYS A 148 -15.90 15.40 7.69
CA LYS A 148 -16.80 16.56 7.81
C LYS A 148 -18.26 16.14 8.00
N PHE A 149 -18.71 15.14 7.23
CA PHE A 149 -20.04 14.57 7.40
C PHE A 149 -20.23 13.99 8.81
N SER A 150 -19.23 13.26 9.34
CA SER A 150 -19.32 12.69 10.68
C SER A 150 -19.58 13.75 11.75
N ARG A 151 -18.98 14.94 11.62
CA ARG A 151 -19.18 16.07 12.53
C ARG A 151 -20.59 16.65 12.42
N SER A 152 -21.17 16.72 11.21
CA SER A 152 -22.50 17.31 11.01
C SER A 152 -23.63 16.49 11.64
N ILE A 153 -23.42 15.18 11.83
CA ILE A 153 -24.42 14.27 12.39
C ILE A 153 -24.24 14.00 13.89
N LEU A 154 -23.20 14.52 14.56
CA LEU A 154 -22.92 14.22 15.97
C LEU A 154 -24.09 14.56 16.91
N ALA A 155 -24.79 15.66 16.66
CA ALA A 155 -25.93 16.09 17.48
C ALA A 155 -27.13 15.12 17.42
N ASN A 156 -27.17 14.23 16.42
CA ASN A 156 -28.18 13.17 16.35
C ASN A 156 -27.89 12.02 17.33
N TYR A 157 -26.64 11.89 17.78
CA TYR A 157 -26.15 10.76 18.57
C TYR A 157 -25.69 11.14 19.97
N TYR A 158 -25.20 12.36 20.17
CA TYR A 158 -24.71 12.88 21.44
C TYR A 158 -25.54 14.08 21.89
N ARG A 159 -25.88 14.15 23.18
CA ARG A 159 -26.65 15.26 23.76
C ARG A 159 -25.81 16.51 23.91
N SER A 160 -24.52 16.34 24.14
CA SER A 160 -23.54 17.42 24.18
C SER A 160 -22.43 17.14 23.18
N VAL A 161 -22.25 18.06 22.24
CA VAL A 161 -21.16 18.06 21.27
C VAL A 161 -20.23 19.21 21.63
N PRO A 162 -18.92 18.99 21.82
CA PRO A 162 -17.97 20.06 22.07
C PRO A 162 -17.87 21.01 20.87
N GLU A 163 -17.45 22.25 21.11
CA GLU A 163 -17.26 23.25 20.05
C GLU A 163 -16.24 22.78 19.01
N HIS A 164 -15.14 22.17 19.48
CA HIS A 164 -14.13 21.55 18.62
C HIS A 164 -14.15 20.03 18.79
N VAL A 165 -14.19 19.32 17.67
CA VAL A 165 -14.07 17.86 17.61
C VAL A 165 -12.75 17.53 16.94
N TYR A 166 -11.81 17.02 17.74
CA TYR A 166 -10.45 16.71 17.30
C TYR A 166 -10.45 15.52 16.33
N GLY A 167 -9.73 15.66 15.22
CA GLY A 167 -9.60 14.63 14.19
C GLY A 167 -8.17 14.14 14.02
N TYR A 168 -7.97 12.83 13.92
CA TYR A 168 -6.65 12.25 13.67
C TYR A 168 -6.69 11.24 12.53
N ILE A 169 -5.72 11.30 11.62
CA ILE A 169 -5.62 10.39 10.48
C ILE A 169 -4.37 9.52 10.56
N TYR A 170 -4.50 8.24 10.23
CA TYR A 170 -3.37 7.32 10.22
C TYR A 170 -3.52 6.24 9.16
N GLY A 171 -2.40 5.77 8.68
CA GLY A 171 -2.32 4.80 7.60
C GLY A 171 -0.87 4.59 7.23
N GLY A 172 -0.56 3.42 6.70
CA GLY A 172 0.80 3.11 6.33
C GLY A 172 0.95 2.40 5.01
N SER A 173 2.20 2.26 4.55
CA SER A 173 2.49 1.87 3.16
C SER A 173 1.75 2.80 2.18
N GLY A 174 0.85 2.29 1.33
CA GLY A 174 -0.03 3.12 0.49
C GLY A 174 -0.87 4.14 1.27
N GLY A 175 -1.31 3.80 2.49
CA GLY A 175 -2.02 4.72 3.38
C GLY A 175 -1.16 5.86 3.91
N SER A 176 0.18 5.71 3.93
CA SER A 176 1.08 6.81 4.33
C SER A 176 1.07 7.95 3.30
N TYR A 177 0.92 7.64 2.01
CA TYR A 177 0.72 8.64 0.96
C TYR A 177 -0.54 9.45 1.22
N MET A 178 -1.67 8.80 1.50
CA MET A 178 -2.94 9.47 1.80
C MET A 178 -2.83 10.32 3.08
N THR A 179 -2.17 9.78 4.11
CA THR A 179 -1.97 10.47 5.41
C THR A 179 -1.10 11.72 5.25
N ILE A 180 0.00 11.64 4.49
CA ILE A 180 0.85 12.80 4.17
C ILE A 180 0.09 13.79 3.28
N GLY A 181 -0.64 13.29 2.28
CA GLY A 181 -1.47 14.11 1.41
C GLY A 181 -2.51 14.91 2.17
N ALA A 182 -3.19 14.27 3.13
CA ALA A 182 -4.13 14.92 4.04
C ALA A 182 -3.46 16.03 4.86
N MET A 183 -2.29 15.76 5.45
CA MET A 183 -1.61 16.74 6.28
C MET A 183 -0.99 17.90 5.50
N GLU A 184 -0.66 17.73 4.22
CA GLU A 184 -0.14 18.82 3.39
C GLU A 184 -1.22 19.64 2.69
N ASN A 185 -2.45 19.12 2.58
CA ASN A 185 -3.50 19.71 1.73
C ASN A 185 -4.87 19.85 2.40
N THR A 186 -4.95 19.67 3.72
CA THR A 186 -6.17 19.98 4.46
C THR A 186 -5.88 20.91 5.62
N VAL A 187 -6.83 21.76 6.00
CA VAL A 187 -6.75 22.62 7.18
C VAL A 187 -8.00 22.38 8.00
N GLY A 188 -7.86 22.09 9.30
CA GLY A 188 -9.00 21.91 10.20
C GLY A 188 -9.88 20.68 9.94
N VAL A 189 -9.49 19.79 9.03
CA VAL A 189 -10.16 18.48 8.85
C VAL A 189 -9.63 17.49 9.89
N TRP A 190 -8.30 17.38 10.00
CA TRP A 190 -7.58 16.65 11.03
C TRP A 190 -6.59 17.59 11.72
N ASP A 191 -6.40 17.41 13.03
CA ASP A 191 -5.50 18.18 13.89
C ASP A 191 -4.10 17.54 13.99
N GLY A 192 -4.01 16.25 13.65
CA GLY A 192 -2.73 15.57 13.52
C GLY A 192 -2.80 14.23 12.80
N ALA A 193 -1.62 13.65 12.52
CA ALA A 193 -1.52 12.38 11.83
C ALA A 193 -0.40 11.45 12.31
N VAL A 194 -0.61 10.15 12.08
CA VAL A 194 0.40 9.09 12.26
C VAL A 194 0.59 8.33 10.94
N PRO A 195 1.52 8.76 10.06
CA PRO A 195 1.99 7.92 8.97
C PRO A 195 2.82 6.76 9.50
N ILE A 196 2.63 5.59 8.91
CA ILE A 196 3.27 4.35 9.36
C ILE A 196 4.05 3.72 8.19
N VAL A 197 5.29 3.29 8.40
CA VAL A 197 6.20 2.72 7.37
C VAL A 197 6.10 3.44 6.02
N ILE A 198 6.69 4.63 5.96
CA ILE A 198 6.27 5.61 4.96
C ILE A 198 6.82 5.31 3.57
N ALA A 199 5.97 5.55 2.58
CA ALA A 199 6.39 5.63 1.19
C ALA A 199 6.65 7.10 0.80
N THR A 200 7.52 7.30 -0.19
CA THR A 200 7.97 8.59 -0.71
C THR A 200 7.92 8.58 -2.25
N PRO A 201 8.12 9.72 -2.94
CA PRO A 201 8.04 9.79 -4.41
C PRO A 201 8.98 8.88 -5.21
N VAL A 202 9.83 8.10 -4.54
CA VAL A 202 10.78 7.16 -5.15
C VAL A 202 10.54 5.71 -4.74
N SER A 203 9.57 5.44 -3.85
CA SER A 203 9.41 4.11 -3.26
C SER A 203 8.84 3.10 -4.25
N ILE A 204 7.64 3.38 -4.78
CA ILE A 204 6.91 2.45 -5.64
C ILE A 204 7.04 2.92 -7.09
N PRO A 205 7.55 2.12 -8.03
CA PRO A 205 7.88 0.69 -7.93
C PRO A 205 9.35 0.37 -7.61
N LEU A 206 10.20 1.39 -7.38
CA LEU A 206 11.67 1.25 -7.41
C LEU A 206 12.22 0.35 -6.30
N ASN A 207 11.64 0.39 -5.10
CA ASN A 207 12.00 -0.49 -3.98
C ASN A 207 11.83 -1.97 -4.35
N HIS A 208 10.74 -2.31 -5.02
CA HIS A 208 10.48 -3.67 -5.45
C HIS A 208 11.36 -4.07 -6.63
N ALA A 209 11.68 -3.14 -7.54
CA ALA A 209 12.62 -3.38 -8.63
C ALA A 209 14.00 -3.83 -8.11
N VAL A 210 14.61 -3.04 -7.22
CA VAL A 210 15.95 -3.35 -6.68
C VAL A 210 15.95 -4.66 -5.88
N ARG A 211 14.89 -4.93 -5.11
CA ARG A 211 14.78 -6.19 -4.35
C ARG A 211 14.69 -7.41 -5.24
N ASN A 212 13.88 -7.33 -6.29
CA ASN A 212 13.74 -8.42 -7.23
C ASN A 212 15.04 -8.64 -8.03
N MET A 213 15.74 -7.56 -8.42
CA MET A 213 17.07 -7.66 -9.01
C MET A 213 18.06 -8.37 -8.10
N ALA A 214 18.20 -7.88 -6.87
CA ALA A 214 19.13 -8.45 -5.92
C ALA A 214 18.79 -9.90 -5.59
N SER A 215 17.52 -10.21 -5.41
CA SER A 215 17.07 -11.58 -5.16
C SER A 215 17.26 -12.51 -6.35
N ALA A 216 17.10 -12.04 -7.59
CA ALA A 216 17.36 -12.82 -8.79
C ALA A 216 18.85 -13.17 -8.93
N VAL A 217 19.74 -12.21 -8.62
CA VAL A 217 21.20 -12.39 -8.70
C VAL A 217 21.73 -13.25 -7.56
N LEU A 218 21.23 -13.04 -6.34
CA LEU A 218 21.75 -13.66 -5.12
C LEU A 218 21.09 -15.01 -4.77
N ARG A 219 20.07 -15.44 -5.52
CA ARG A 219 19.24 -16.63 -5.21
C ARG A 219 20.06 -17.87 -4.83
N ASN A 220 21.12 -18.15 -5.59
CA ASN A 220 21.97 -19.33 -5.39
C ASN A 220 22.88 -19.24 -4.15
N LYS A 221 22.99 -18.04 -3.55
CA LYS A 221 23.77 -17.74 -2.34
C LYS A 221 22.87 -17.49 -1.13
N SER A 222 21.55 -17.58 -1.28
CA SER A 222 20.56 -17.29 -0.24
C SER A 222 20.86 -17.97 1.10
N SER A 223 21.16 -19.28 1.11
CA SER A 223 21.51 -19.98 2.35
C SER A 223 22.74 -19.39 3.04
N HIS A 224 23.81 -19.09 2.28
CA HIS A 224 25.02 -18.46 2.83
C HIS A 224 24.73 -17.08 3.41
N ILE A 225 23.90 -16.28 2.72
CA ILE A 225 23.51 -14.93 3.17
C ILE A 225 22.72 -15.03 4.46
N VAL A 226 21.68 -15.87 4.50
CA VAL A 226 20.83 -16.09 5.68
C VAL A 226 21.67 -16.56 6.88
N ASP A 227 22.52 -17.56 6.68
CA ASP A 227 23.37 -18.10 7.76
C ASP A 227 24.37 -17.05 8.27
N SER A 228 24.91 -16.21 7.39
CA SER A 228 25.85 -15.14 7.78
C SER A 228 25.15 -14.09 8.64
N ILE A 229 23.96 -13.64 8.24
CA ILE A 229 23.19 -12.62 8.98
C ILE A 229 22.74 -13.15 10.34
N ARG A 230 22.24 -14.38 10.40
CA ARG A 230 21.84 -15.04 11.66
C ARG A 230 22.99 -15.18 12.65
N SER A 231 24.21 -15.33 12.15
CA SER A 231 25.40 -15.39 13.00
C SER A 231 25.83 -14.03 13.57
N GLY A 232 25.18 -12.94 13.17
CA GLY A 232 25.54 -11.56 13.52
C GLY A 232 26.70 -10.99 12.71
N ASP A 233 27.26 -11.77 11.78
CA ASP A 233 28.35 -11.36 10.90
C ASP A 233 27.80 -10.90 9.55
N VAL A 234 27.21 -9.70 9.54
CA VAL A 234 26.64 -9.08 8.33
C VAL A 234 27.73 -8.88 7.26
N GLY A 235 28.98 -8.63 7.66
CA GLY A 235 30.11 -8.49 6.73
C GLY A 235 30.45 -9.79 5.98
N LYS A 236 30.27 -10.95 6.61
CA LYS A 236 30.47 -12.27 5.99
C LYS A 236 29.45 -12.61 4.91
N ALA A 237 28.30 -11.93 4.87
CA ALA A 237 27.33 -12.12 3.79
C ALA A 237 27.97 -11.87 2.40
N MET A 238 28.98 -10.99 2.31
CA MET A 238 29.70 -10.69 1.06
C MET A 238 30.87 -11.63 0.73
N SER A 239 31.38 -12.43 1.68
CA SER A 239 32.67 -13.12 1.52
C SER A 239 32.67 -14.28 0.51
N ASN A 240 31.49 -14.74 0.08
CA ASN A 240 31.31 -15.85 -0.87
C ASN A 240 30.53 -15.40 -2.13
N LEU A 241 30.48 -14.09 -2.36
CA LEU A 241 29.87 -13.49 -3.53
C LEU A 241 30.96 -13.23 -4.58
N SER A 242 30.66 -13.55 -5.84
CA SER A 242 31.41 -13.02 -6.99
C SER A 242 31.34 -11.50 -7.03
N GLU A 243 32.19 -10.86 -7.83
CA GLU A 243 32.20 -9.40 -7.97
C GLU A 243 30.82 -8.86 -8.41
N ALA A 244 30.16 -9.54 -9.34
CA ALA A 244 28.81 -9.19 -9.82
C ALA A 244 27.73 -9.39 -8.74
N GLU A 245 27.78 -10.48 -7.97
CA GLU A 245 26.85 -10.69 -6.86
C GLU A 245 27.06 -9.64 -5.76
N ALA A 246 28.32 -9.35 -5.42
CA ALA A 246 28.68 -8.38 -4.40
C ALA A 246 28.31 -6.95 -4.81
N SER A 247 28.40 -6.59 -6.09
CA SER A 247 28.00 -5.28 -6.58
C SER A 247 26.49 -5.06 -6.45
N VAL A 248 25.67 -6.08 -6.75
CA VAL A 248 24.22 -5.99 -6.61
C VAL A 248 23.78 -5.99 -5.15
N PHE A 249 24.44 -6.76 -4.28
CA PHE A 249 24.20 -6.68 -2.83
C PHE A 249 24.47 -5.26 -2.31
N ARG A 250 25.60 -4.66 -2.71
CA ARG A 250 25.94 -3.28 -2.35
C ARG A 250 24.93 -2.27 -2.91
N GLU A 251 24.51 -2.43 -4.16
CA GLU A 251 23.54 -1.54 -4.79
C GLU A 251 22.20 -1.53 -4.04
N ALA A 252 21.67 -2.71 -3.72
CA ALA A 252 20.45 -2.84 -2.93
C ALA A 252 20.58 -2.21 -1.54
N THR A 253 21.73 -2.43 -0.88
CA THR A 253 22.01 -1.86 0.44
C THR A 253 22.11 -0.33 0.35
N LEU A 254 22.83 0.22 -0.62
CA LEU A 254 22.99 1.66 -0.82
C LEU A 254 21.69 2.34 -1.26
N LEU A 255 20.76 1.60 -1.87
CA LEU A 255 19.44 2.15 -2.20
C LEU A 255 18.49 2.14 -1.00
N GLY A 256 18.76 1.31 0.01
CA GLY A 256 18.03 1.33 1.29
C GLY A 256 17.50 -0.03 1.77
N VAL A 257 17.74 -1.13 1.06
CA VAL A 257 17.34 -2.46 1.54
C VAL A 257 18.09 -2.75 2.85
N PRO A 258 17.39 -3.01 3.98
CA PRO A 258 18.06 -3.31 5.24
C PRO A 258 18.88 -4.59 5.15
N MET A 259 20.11 -4.58 5.66
CA MET A 259 21.00 -5.73 5.56
C MET A 259 20.46 -6.93 6.34
N GLU A 260 19.84 -6.69 7.49
CA GLU A 260 19.27 -7.71 8.35
C GLU A 260 17.99 -8.32 7.75
N ALA A 261 17.27 -7.61 6.88
CA ALA A 261 16.06 -8.12 6.21
C ALA A 261 16.33 -9.35 5.32
N TRP A 262 17.58 -9.52 4.88
CA TRP A 262 18.02 -10.70 4.12
C TRP A 262 17.98 -12.01 4.92
N GLU A 263 17.81 -11.97 6.25
CA GLU A 263 17.50 -13.17 7.04
C GLU A 263 16.19 -13.85 6.58
N ASN A 264 15.21 -13.05 6.13
CA ASN A 264 14.02 -13.53 5.45
C ASN A 264 14.16 -13.39 3.92
N PHE A 265 15.17 -14.06 3.35
CA PHE A 265 15.45 -13.98 1.91
C PHE A 265 14.22 -14.26 1.05
N SER A 266 13.38 -15.25 1.42
CA SER A 266 12.17 -15.59 0.66
C SER A 266 11.13 -14.48 0.67
N GLY A 267 10.93 -13.79 1.79
CA GLY A 267 10.03 -12.64 1.88
C GLY A 267 10.55 -11.46 1.06
N LEU A 268 11.85 -11.17 1.17
CA LEU A 268 12.51 -10.12 0.40
C LEU A 268 12.47 -10.41 -1.11
N ALA A 269 12.64 -11.67 -1.51
CA ALA A 269 12.60 -12.15 -2.89
C ALA A 269 11.20 -12.28 -3.49
N SER A 270 10.15 -11.98 -2.72
CA SER A 270 8.78 -12.01 -3.22
C SER A 270 8.59 -10.98 -4.33
N SER A 271 8.17 -11.48 -5.50
CA SER A 271 7.87 -10.67 -6.68
C SER A 271 6.41 -10.20 -6.74
N ARG A 272 5.59 -10.55 -5.73
CA ARG A 272 4.14 -10.32 -5.73
C ARG A 272 3.79 -8.85 -6.01
N MET A 273 4.42 -7.91 -5.30
CA MET A 273 4.15 -6.49 -5.49
C MET A 273 4.64 -5.99 -6.85
N LEU A 274 5.83 -6.43 -7.30
CA LEU A 274 6.35 -6.03 -8.61
C LEU A 274 5.42 -6.46 -9.76
N LYS A 275 4.79 -7.65 -9.66
CA LYS A 275 3.77 -8.13 -10.61
C LYS A 275 2.49 -7.31 -10.62
N VAL A 276 2.14 -6.65 -9.53
CA VAL A 276 0.97 -5.75 -9.51
C VAL A 276 1.36 -4.39 -10.11
N LEU A 277 2.55 -3.91 -9.78
CA LEU A 277 2.98 -2.53 -10.05
C LEU A 277 3.50 -2.28 -11.47
N TRP A 278 4.05 -3.29 -12.15
CA TRP A 278 4.58 -3.13 -13.51
C TRP A 278 3.51 -2.71 -14.53
N SER A 279 2.22 -2.99 -14.30
CA SER A 279 1.12 -2.58 -15.17
C SER A 279 0.94 -1.06 -15.12
N SER A 280 1.12 -0.45 -13.95
CA SER A 280 1.15 1.00 -13.81
C SER A 280 2.33 1.60 -14.59
N VAL A 281 3.50 0.96 -14.53
CA VAL A 281 4.67 1.40 -15.31
C VAL A 281 4.41 1.27 -16.82
N LYS A 282 3.78 0.19 -17.29
CA LYS A 282 3.39 0.07 -18.72
C LYS A 282 2.51 1.20 -19.20
N ASN A 283 1.59 1.67 -18.35
CA ASN A 283 0.71 2.78 -18.71
C ASN A 283 1.46 4.12 -18.70
N ILE A 284 2.37 4.32 -17.76
CA ILE A 284 3.08 5.59 -17.55
C ILE A 284 4.28 5.73 -18.50
N ASP A 285 5.02 4.64 -18.73
CA ASP A 285 6.26 4.57 -19.50
C ASP A 285 6.25 3.35 -20.46
N PRO A 286 5.35 3.33 -21.46
CA PRO A 286 5.08 2.15 -22.30
C PRO A 286 6.26 1.69 -23.17
N SER A 287 7.24 2.55 -23.44
CA SER A 287 8.40 2.20 -24.27
C SER A 287 9.56 1.60 -23.49
N TYR A 288 9.46 1.49 -22.16
CA TYR A 288 10.58 1.07 -21.32
C TYR A 288 11.11 -0.32 -21.67
N ALA A 289 10.23 -1.33 -21.81
CA ALA A 289 10.68 -2.68 -22.13
C ALA A 289 11.37 -2.75 -23.50
N ASP A 290 10.83 -2.07 -24.52
CA ASP A 290 11.43 -2.06 -25.86
C ASP A 290 12.83 -1.42 -25.82
N ASP A 291 12.96 -0.30 -25.10
CA ASP A 291 14.25 0.37 -24.90
C ASP A 291 15.25 -0.50 -24.13
N TYR A 292 14.77 -1.17 -23.07
CA TYR A 292 15.58 -2.07 -22.26
C TYR A 292 16.23 -3.18 -23.09
N TRP A 293 15.48 -3.75 -24.04
CA TRP A 293 15.94 -4.84 -24.89
C TRP A 293 16.73 -4.40 -26.12
N SER A 294 16.61 -3.14 -26.56
CA SER A 294 17.13 -2.70 -27.88
C SER A 294 18.16 -1.57 -27.85
N LYS A 295 18.19 -0.72 -26.81
CA LYS A 295 19.06 0.46 -26.76
C LYS A 295 20.31 0.21 -25.91
N PRO A 296 21.48 0.76 -26.28
CA PRO A 296 22.72 0.60 -25.50
C PRO A 296 22.61 1.23 -24.11
N GLY A 297 23.32 0.65 -23.14
CA GLY A 297 23.35 1.14 -21.74
C GLY A 297 22.20 0.64 -20.88
N TYR A 298 21.27 -0.13 -21.45
CA TYR A 298 20.30 -0.91 -20.70
C TYR A 298 20.79 -2.35 -20.55
N MET A 299 20.57 -2.94 -19.37
CA MET A 299 21.08 -4.28 -19.09
C MET A 299 20.56 -5.33 -20.07
N GLY A 300 19.38 -5.15 -20.66
CA GLY A 300 18.81 -6.09 -21.63
C GLY A 300 19.56 -6.19 -22.96
N SER A 301 20.32 -5.16 -23.35
CA SER A 301 21.12 -5.12 -24.58
C SER A 301 22.64 -5.25 -24.32
N ASP A 302 23.06 -5.21 -23.06
CA ASP A 302 24.45 -5.30 -22.64
C ASP A 302 24.95 -6.76 -22.58
N ASN A 303 26.26 -6.94 -22.74
CA ASN A 303 26.95 -8.24 -22.64
C ASN A 303 27.81 -8.31 -21.36
N SER A 304 27.15 -8.39 -20.19
CA SER A 304 27.79 -8.46 -18.87
C SER A 304 27.36 -9.69 -18.09
N THR A 305 28.14 -10.10 -17.08
CA THR A 305 27.76 -11.22 -16.19
C THR A 305 26.41 -11.02 -15.50
N LEU A 306 26.03 -9.77 -15.20
CA LEU A 306 24.71 -9.46 -14.65
C LEU A 306 23.60 -9.63 -15.69
N SER A 307 23.85 -9.17 -16.91
CA SER A 307 22.94 -9.38 -18.05
C SER A 307 22.68 -10.87 -18.28
N ASP A 308 23.73 -11.71 -18.22
CA ASP A 308 23.61 -13.16 -18.36
C ASP A 308 22.68 -13.80 -17.31
N VAL A 309 22.63 -13.26 -16.08
CA VAL A 309 21.71 -13.74 -15.04
C VAL A 309 20.26 -13.48 -15.45
N LEU A 310 19.97 -12.27 -15.92
CA LEU A 310 18.62 -11.87 -16.31
C LEU A 310 18.18 -12.51 -17.63
N HIS A 311 19.07 -12.61 -18.62
CA HIS A 311 18.80 -13.30 -19.89
C HIS A 311 18.55 -14.79 -19.72
N ARG A 312 19.24 -15.45 -18.77
CA ARG A 312 18.93 -16.85 -18.43
C ARG A 312 17.49 -17.02 -17.93
N ASN A 313 16.88 -15.96 -17.42
CA ASN A 313 15.53 -15.92 -16.92
C ASN A 313 14.52 -15.34 -17.93
N PHE A 314 14.97 -14.96 -19.13
CA PHE A 314 14.09 -14.45 -20.18
C PHE A 314 13.29 -15.57 -20.85
N VAL A 315 12.00 -15.33 -21.02
CA VAL A 315 11.04 -16.19 -21.69
C VAL A 315 10.37 -15.39 -22.78
N ASN A 316 10.45 -15.89 -24.00
CA ASN A 316 9.66 -15.44 -25.14
C ASN A 316 9.50 -16.62 -26.10
N LEU A 317 8.35 -17.30 -26.00
CA LEU A 317 8.05 -18.45 -26.86
C LEU A 317 6.57 -18.47 -27.25
N THR A 318 6.27 -19.22 -28.29
CA THR A 318 4.90 -19.50 -28.69
C THR A 318 4.53 -20.95 -28.34
N ALA A 319 3.56 -21.09 -27.46
CA ALA A 319 2.98 -22.37 -27.03
C ALA A 319 1.66 -22.66 -27.76
N THR A 320 1.17 -23.90 -27.65
CA THR A 320 -0.15 -24.32 -28.14
C THR A 320 -1.08 -24.61 -26.96
N MET A 321 -2.34 -24.20 -27.06
CA MET A 321 -3.40 -24.66 -26.16
C MET A 321 -3.70 -26.13 -26.40
N LYS A 322 -3.17 -27.00 -25.54
CA LYS A 322 -3.36 -28.46 -25.64
C LYS A 322 -4.76 -28.87 -25.21
N LYS A 323 -5.27 -28.23 -24.16
CA LYS A 323 -6.57 -28.54 -23.58
C LYS A 323 -7.18 -27.27 -23.01
N VAL A 324 -8.47 -27.05 -23.26
CA VAL A 324 -9.28 -26.01 -22.64
C VAL A 324 -10.44 -26.70 -21.94
N ILE A 325 -10.59 -26.47 -20.65
CA ILE A 325 -11.68 -27.03 -19.84
C ILE A 325 -12.44 -25.88 -19.20
N GLU A 326 -13.72 -25.74 -19.53
CA GLU A 326 -14.59 -24.80 -18.83
C GLU A 326 -14.72 -25.18 -17.36
N THR A 327 -14.61 -24.18 -16.49
CA THR A 327 -14.81 -24.37 -15.05
C THR A 327 -16.25 -24.02 -14.71
N THR A 328 -16.95 -24.89 -14.00
CA THR A 328 -18.32 -24.66 -13.56
C THR A 328 -18.37 -24.56 -12.03
N GLY A 329 -19.15 -23.60 -11.52
CA GLY A 329 -19.38 -23.43 -10.09
C GLY A 329 -18.36 -22.55 -9.35
N ASP A 330 -17.38 -21.98 -10.04
CA ASP A 330 -16.51 -20.92 -9.53
C ASP A 330 -16.99 -19.57 -10.07
N VAL A 331 -17.10 -18.55 -9.20
CA VAL A 331 -17.66 -17.24 -9.57
C VAL A 331 -16.67 -16.34 -10.30
N ASP A 332 -15.37 -16.65 -10.25
CA ASP A 332 -14.31 -15.81 -10.81
C ASP A 332 -13.49 -16.53 -11.91
N LEU A 333 -13.53 -17.87 -11.95
CA LEU A 333 -12.82 -18.67 -12.94
C LEU A 333 -13.75 -19.19 -14.05
N VAL A 334 -13.31 -19.04 -15.30
CA VAL A 334 -14.09 -19.46 -16.49
C VAL A 334 -13.52 -20.67 -17.19
N SER A 335 -12.21 -20.86 -17.17
CA SER A 335 -11.55 -21.96 -17.89
C SER A 335 -10.18 -22.30 -17.32
N ASN A 336 -9.78 -23.54 -17.48
CA ASN A 336 -8.41 -24.00 -17.27
C ASN A 336 -7.78 -24.37 -18.62
N VAL A 337 -6.71 -23.65 -19.00
CA VAL A 337 -6.03 -23.80 -20.30
C VAL A 337 -4.67 -24.45 -20.10
N THR A 338 -4.51 -25.71 -20.49
CA THR A 338 -3.23 -26.42 -20.47
C THR A 338 -2.42 -26.11 -21.72
N LEU A 339 -1.14 -25.77 -21.54
CA LEU A 339 -0.23 -25.43 -22.63
C LEU A 339 0.73 -26.57 -22.98
N GLU A 340 1.04 -26.70 -24.27
CA GLU A 340 2.08 -27.56 -24.82
C GLU A 340 3.18 -26.71 -25.47
N GLY A 341 4.43 -27.17 -25.39
CA GLY A 341 5.60 -26.42 -25.86
C GLY A 341 6.19 -25.46 -24.81
N VAL A 342 5.66 -25.46 -23.58
CA VAL A 342 6.26 -24.74 -22.44
C VAL A 342 7.36 -25.60 -21.82
N THR A 343 8.58 -25.07 -21.79
CA THR A 343 9.77 -25.77 -21.25
C THR A 343 9.67 -25.97 -19.73
N ASP A 344 10.33 -27.01 -19.21
CA ASP A 344 10.39 -27.25 -17.76
C ASP A 344 11.11 -26.12 -17.01
N LYS A 345 11.89 -25.31 -17.73
CA LYS A 345 12.51 -24.10 -17.20
C LYS A 345 11.44 -23.11 -16.70
N ILE A 346 10.31 -23.00 -17.39
CA ILE A 346 9.23 -22.01 -17.12
C ILE A 346 8.33 -22.41 -15.93
N VAL A 347 8.54 -23.62 -15.38
CA VAL A 347 7.76 -24.19 -14.28
C VAL A 347 7.98 -23.46 -12.94
N ASN A 348 8.89 -22.49 -12.81
CA ASN A 348 9.00 -21.67 -11.59
C ASN A 348 9.22 -20.18 -11.89
N PHE A 349 8.59 -19.68 -12.96
CA PHE A 349 8.76 -18.29 -13.39
C PHE A 349 7.62 -17.39 -12.94
N ASP A 350 8.02 -16.30 -12.31
CA ASP A 350 7.18 -15.15 -12.00
C ASP A 350 7.10 -14.19 -13.20
N GLY A 351 6.00 -13.43 -13.27
CA GLY A 351 5.84 -12.36 -14.26
C GLY A 351 5.67 -12.87 -15.68
N LEU A 352 5.02 -14.03 -15.86
CA LEU A 352 4.59 -14.48 -17.18
C LEU A 352 3.36 -13.70 -17.63
N GLU A 353 3.40 -13.24 -18.86
CA GLU A 353 2.29 -12.68 -19.60
C GLU A 353 1.90 -13.63 -20.73
N PHE A 354 0.60 -13.65 -21.00
CA PHE A 354 0.01 -14.54 -21.99
C PHE A 354 -0.70 -13.69 -23.04
N THR A 355 -0.25 -13.78 -24.28
CA THR A 355 -0.87 -13.05 -25.41
C THR A 355 -1.45 -14.06 -26.38
N LEU A 356 -2.76 -14.02 -26.57
CA LEU A 356 -3.43 -14.84 -27.59
C LEU A 356 -3.09 -14.30 -28.98
N LEU A 357 -2.67 -15.19 -29.85
CA LEU A 357 -2.27 -14.87 -31.23
C LEU A 357 -3.36 -15.31 -32.22
N ASP A 358 -3.41 -14.65 -33.37
CA ASP A 358 -4.25 -15.10 -34.47
C ASP A 358 -3.73 -16.43 -35.05
N THR A 359 -4.54 -17.08 -35.89
CA THR A 359 -4.29 -18.39 -36.50
C THR A 359 -2.95 -18.52 -37.22
N ASP A 360 -2.51 -17.45 -37.87
CA ASP A 360 -1.22 -17.36 -38.58
C ASP A 360 -0.05 -16.87 -37.69
N CYS A 361 -0.33 -16.59 -36.41
CA CYS A 361 0.59 -15.97 -35.46
C CYS A 361 1.14 -14.60 -35.86
N SER A 362 0.52 -13.90 -36.82
CA SER A 362 1.00 -12.60 -37.31
C SER A 362 0.55 -11.42 -36.46
N SER A 363 -0.58 -11.58 -35.74
CA SER A 363 -1.19 -10.51 -34.96
C SER A 363 -1.68 -10.97 -33.58
N LYS A 364 -1.87 -9.99 -32.68
CA LYS A 364 -2.42 -10.19 -31.34
C LYS A 364 -3.95 -10.17 -31.41
N VAL A 365 -4.58 -11.19 -30.82
CA VAL A 365 -6.03 -11.18 -30.53
C VAL A 365 -6.31 -10.43 -29.23
N GLY A 366 -5.54 -10.70 -28.17
CA GLY A 366 -5.72 -10.06 -26.87
C GLY A 366 -4.75 -10.58 -25.81
N THR A 367 -4.71 -9.91 -24.66
CA THR A 367 -3.99 -10.42 -23.48
C THR A 367 -4.90 -11.38 -22.72
N LEU A 368 -4.37 -12.54 -22.34
CA LEU A 368 -5.05 -13.50 -21.48
C LEU A 368 -4.57 -13.32 -20.04
N THR A 369 -5.48 -12.95 -19.15
CA THR A 369 -5.23 -12.82 -17.71
C THR A 369 -5.67 -14.09 -16.98
N GLY A 370 -4.91 -14.48 -15.97
CA GLY A 370 -5.16 -15.68 -15.19
C GLY A 370 -3.98 -16.07 -14.33
N THR A 371 -4.18 -17.09 -13.50
CA THR A 371 -3.14 -17.60 -12.61
C THR A 371 -2.41 -18.77 -13.26
N TRP A 372 -1.10 -18.63 -13.45
CA TRP A 372 -0.24 -19.71 -13.94
C TRP A 372 -0.07 -20.80 -12.88
N ASN A 373 -0.46 -22.02 -13.21
CA ASN A 373 -0.12 -23.22 -12.46
C ASN A 373 1.06 -23.93 -13.15
N PRO A 374 2.25 -23.88 -12.56
CA PRO A 374 3.42 -24.47 -13.16
C PRO A 374 3.42 -26.00 -13.20
N ILE A 375 2.80 -26.64 -12.20
CA ILE A 375 2.79 -28.11 -12.05
C ILE A 375 1.98 -28.72 -13.20
N THR A 376 0.81 -28.15 -13.48
CA THR A 376 -0.08 -28.60 -14.54
C THR A 376 0.19 -27.92 -15.88
N LYS A 377 1.15 -26.97 -15.93
CA LYS A 377 1.43 -26.10 -17.08
C LYS A 377 0.16 -25.47 -17.64
N SER A 378 -0.68 -24.95 -16.76
CA SER A 378 -2.00 -24.46 -17.13
C SER A 378 -2.29 -23.07 -16.57
N ILE A 379 -3.18 -22.34 -17.24
CA ILE A 379 -3.63 -21.02 -16.84
C ILE A 379 -5.06 -21.17 -16.32
N MET A 380 -5.29 -20.79 -15.07
CA MET A 380 -6.63 -20.59 -14.52
C MET A 380 -7.13 -19.22 -14.94
N VAL A 381 -7.97 -19.18 -15.96
CA VAL A 381 -8.44 -17.97 -16.63
C VAL A 381 -9.57 -17.35 -15.81
N THR A 382 -9.47 -16.05 -15.56
CA THR A 382 -10.49 -15.27 -14.84
C THR A 382 -11.57 -14.74 -15.77
N LYS A 383 -12.75 -14.43 -15.23
CA LYS A 383 -13.88 -13.88 -16.00
C LYS A 383 -13.64 -12.46 -16.55
N ASP A 384 -12.69 -11.72 -15.98
CA ASP A 384 -12.44 -10.30 -16.33
C ASP A 384 -11.73 -10.13 -17.69
N ASN A 385 -11.45 -11.23 -18.39
CA ASN A 385 -10.96 -11.20 -19.76
C ASN A 385 -12.07 -10.73 -20.73
N SER A 386 -11.68 -10.01 -21.79
CA SER A 386 -12.63 -9.59 -22.82
C SER A 386 -13.32 -10.78 -23.50
N ASP A 387 -14.58 -10.60 -23.90
CA ASP A 387 -15.36 -11.60 -24.65
C ASP A 387 -14.63 -12.13 -25.89
N ILE A 388 -13.85 -11.26 -26.57
CA ILE A 388 -13.04 -11.64 -27.73
C ILE A 388 -11.97 -12.66 -27.35
N VAL A 389 -11.28 -12.46 -26.22
CA VAL A 389 -10.26 -13.39 -25.71
C VAL A 389 -10.93 -14.70 -25.28
N LEU A 390 -12.00 -14.63 -24.49
CA LEU A 390 -12.72 -15.80 -23.99
C LEU A 390 -13.31 -16.66 -25.11
N GLY A 391 -13.95 -16.03 -26.09
CA GLY A 391 -14.52 -16.71 -27.26
C GLY A 391 -13.48 -17.36 -28.19
N ASN A 392 -12.19 -17.03 -28.02
CA ASN A 392 -11.09 -17.61 -28.80
C ASN A 392 -10.24 -18.63 -28.03
N LEU A 393 -10.66 -19.05 -26.83
CA LEU A 393 -9.99 -20.11 -26.07
C LEU A 393 -10.33 -21.50 -26.63
N THR A 394 -9.66 -21.89 -27.72
CA THR A 394 -9.88 -23.18 -28.37
C THR A 394 -8.61 -24.03 -28.44
N GLN A 395 -8.77 -25.35 -28.37
CA GLN A 395 -7.66 -26.29 -28.53
C GLN A 395 -6.95 -26.06 -29.88
N GLY A 396 -5.61 -26.10 -29.87
CA GLY A 396 -4.78 -25.84 -31.05
C GLY A 396 -4.43 -24.36 -31.26
N ARG A 397 -5.09 -23.42 -30.58
CA ARG A 397 -4.72 -22.00 -30.63
C ARG A 397 -3.31 -21.75 -30.12
N ARG A 398 -2.66 -20.75 -30.70
CA ARG A 398 -1.29 -20.35 -30.37
C ARG A 398 -1.32 -19.19 -29.38
N ILE A 399 -0.43 -19.27 -28.40
CA ILE A 399 -0.32 -18.26 -27.34
C ILE A 399 1.15 -17.91 -27.15
N ARG A 400 1.47 -16.62 -27.14
CA ARG A 400 2.79 -16.15 -26.74
C ARG A 400 2.87 -16.15 -25.22
N VAL A 401 3.93 -16.75 -24.69
CA VAL A 401 4.30 -16.71 -23.28
C VAL A 401 5.55 -15.86 -23.19
N ASP A 402 5.48 -14.71 -22.50
CA ASP A 402 6.59 -13.79 -22.38
C ASP A 402 6.74 -13.21 -20.97
N ASN A 403 7.96 -12.87 -20.56
CA ASN A 403 8.23 -12.15 -19.30
C ASN A 403 9.13 -10.93 -19.50
N SER A 404 9.12 -10.39 -20.73
CA SER A 404 9.98 -9.31 -21.19
C SER A 404 9.93 -8.09 -20.25
N TRP A 405 8.72 -7.69 -19.86
CA TRP A 405 8.49 -6.60 -18.92
C TRP A 405 8.96 -6.93 -17.51
N PHE A 406 8.81 -8.18 -17.06
CA PHE A 406 9.17 -8.59 -15.70
C PHE A 406 10.66 -8.43 -15.52
N ILE A 407 11.43 -8.97 -16.47
CA ILE A 407 12.88 -8.87 -16.48
C ILE A 407 13.34 -7.42 -16.58
N ALA A 408 12.76 -6.63 -17.49
CA ALA A 408 13.11 -5.21 -17.62
C ALA A 408 12.90 -4.44 -16.29
N MET A 409 11.82 -4.73 -15.57
CA MET A 409 11.50 -4.08 -14.29
C MET A 409 12.54 -4.29 -13.19
N HIS A 410 13.38 -5.33 -13.26
CA HIS A 410 14.41 -5.57 -12.23
C HIS A 410 15.40 -4.40 -12.15
N THR A 411 15.67 -3.72 -13.26
CA THR A 411 16.66 -2.64 -13.30
C THR A 411 16.04 -1.25 -13.39
N TYR A 412 14.72 -1.12 -13.28
CA TYR A 412 14.02 0.14 -13.56
C TYR A 412 14.47 1.29 -12.64
N HIS A 413 14.82 1.00 -11.39
CA HIS A 413 15.33 1.98 -10.42
C HIS A 413 16.60 2.70 -10.89
N ARG A 414 17.43 2.06 -11.73
CA ARG A 414 18.64 2.68 -12.30
C ARG A 414 18.33 3.78 -13.31
N HIS A 415 17.11 3.80 -13.86
CA HIS A 415 16.66 4.69 -14.92
C HIS A 415 15.65 5.75 -14.42
N GLN A 416 15.53 5.89 -13.10
CA GLN A 416 14.55 6.71 -12.40
C GLN A 416 15.23 7.60 -11.35
N ILE A 417 16.41 8.14 -11.66
CA ILE A 417 17.10 9.08 -10.76
C ILE A 417 16.16 10.27 -10.53
N PRO A 418 15.82 10.61 -9.27
CA PRO A 418 14.85 11.66 -8.98
C PRO A 418 15.36 13.04 -9.38
N ASN A 419 14.49 13.86 -9.96
CA ASN A 419 14.82 15.24 -10.33
C ASN A 419 14.97 16.17 -9.10
N ARG A 420 14.32 15.82 -7.98
CA ARG A 420 14.38 16.58 -6.73
C ARG A 420 15.57 16.10 -5.89
N PRO A 421 16.35 17.01 -5.27
CA PRO A 421 17.51 16.61 -4.47
C PRO A 421 17.12 15.97 -3.13
N GLY A 422 18.08 15.27 -2.52
CA GLY A 422 18.00 14.73 -1.16
C GLY A 422 17.70 13.23 -1.09
N PHE A 423 17.33 12.59 -2.20
CA PHE A 423 17.17 11.13 -2.27
C PHE A 423 18.53 10.44 -2.38
N TYR A 424 19.34 10.53 -1.31
CA TYR A 424 20.74 10.12 -1.28
C TYR A 424 21.00 8.65 -1.64
N GLY A 425 19.99 7.78 -1.54
CA GLY A 425 20.10 6.38 -2.00
C GLY A 425 20.36 6.24 -3.51
N PHE A 426 20.04 7.28 -4.30
CA PHE A 426 20.26 7.31 -5.75
C PHE A 426 21.62 7.93 -6.13
N ASP A 427 22.37 8.52 -5.20
CA ASP A 427 23.67 9.15 -5.49
C ASP A 427 24.68 8.15 -6.07
N GLN A 428 24.53 6.86 -5.73
CA GLN A 428 25.34 5.76 -6.29
C GLN A 428 25.19 5.58 -7.81
N PHE A 429 24.13 6.14 -8.42
CA PHE A 429 23.87 6.07 -9.85
C PHE A 429 24.43 7.28 -10.61
N MET A 430 25.18 8.15 -9.93
CA MET A 430 25.85 9.31 -10.50
C MET A 430 27.35 9.03 -10.65
N GLY A 431 27.91 9.41 -11.79
CA GLY A 431 29.34 9.34 -12.08
C GLY A 431 30.13 10.45 -11.38
N PRO A 432 31.48 10.37 -11.38
CA PRO A 432 32.34 11.38 -10.77
C PRO A 432 32.19 12.79 -11.36
N ASP A 433 31.69 12.89 -12.59
CA ASP A 433 31.39 14.13 -13.30
C ASP A 433 29.96 14.66 -13.04
N GLY A 434 29.18 13.95 -12.22
CA GLY A 434 27.78 14.25 -11.95
C GLY A 434 26.81 13.82 -13.06
N ALA A 435 27.26 13.05 -14.07
CA ALA A 435 26.37 12.49 -15.08
C ALA A 435 25.77 11.15 -14.61
N PRO A 436 24.52 10.81 -14.95
CA PRO A 436 23.97 9.48 -14.66
C PRO A 436 24.81 8.34 -15.27
N LEU A 437 25.03 7.26 -14.50
CA LEU A 437 25.74 6.06 -14.97
C LEU A 437 24.92 5.25 -15.99
N TYR A 438 23.60 5.40 -15.98
CA TYR A 438 22.66 4.68 -16.84
C TYR A 438 21.76 5.65 -17.62
N PRO A 439 21.24 5.26 -18.80
CA PRO A 439 20.22 6.04 -19.51
C PRO A 439 19.04 6.37 -18.60
N GLN A 440 18.55 7.61 -18.58
CA GLN A 440 17.41 8.01 -17.76
C GLN A 440 16.13 8.08 -18.59
N ARG A 441 14.98 7.76 -17.97
CA ARG A 441 13.67 7.92 -18.61
C ARG A 441 13.20 9.37 -18.48
N ALA A 442 12.42 9.82 -19.46
CA ALA A 442 11.83 11.16 -19.41
C ALA A 442 10.71 11.27 -18.35
N VAL A 443 10.01 10.17 -18.08
CA VAL A 443 8.93 10.09 -17.09
C VAL A 443 9.47 9.56 -15.77
N GLN A 444 9.05 10.18 -14.66
CA GLN A 444 9.34 9.77 -13.29
C GLN A 444 8.15 8.95 -12.77
N ALA A 445 8.09 7.66 -13.12
CA ALA A 445 6.90 6.86 -12.87
C ALA A 445 6.60 6.68 -11.38
N ALA A 446 7.64 6.62 -10.52
CA ALA A 446 7.44 6.54 -9.08
C ALA A 446 6.79 7.80 -8.49
N ASP A 447 7.16 8.97 -9.01
CA ASP A 447 6.60 10.26 -8.60
C ASP A 447 5.13 10.36 -9.04
N GLU A 448 4.80 9.92 -10.25
CA GLU A 448 3.40 9.89 -10.73
C GLU A 448 2.52 8.93 -9.92
N VAL A 449 3.04 7.75 -9.54
CA VAL A 449 2.33 6.83 -8.64
C VAL A 449 2.11 7.46 -7.28
N ALA A 450 3.14 8.09 -6.70
CA ALA A 450 3.03 8.75 -5.39
C ALA A 450 2.02 9.90 -5.42
N LYS A 451 2.06 10.77 -6.45
CA LYS A 451 1.09 11.86 -6.65
C LYS A 451 -0.34 11.33 -6.75
N GLY A 452 -0.56 10.26 -7.51
CA GLY A 452 -1.88 9.62 -7.60
C GLY A 452 -2.36 9.14 -6.24
N ALA A 453 -1.53 8.35 -5.54
CA ALA A 453 -1.89 7.75 -4.25
C ALA A 453 -2.13 8.79 -3.14
N CYS A 454 -1.38 9.91 -3.13
CA CYS A 454 -1.54 10.95 -2.12
C CYS A 454 -2.51 12.09 -2.51
N GLY A 455 -3.21 11.99 -3.64
CA GLY A 455 -4.15 13.03 -4.06
C GLY A 455 -3.47 14.35 -4.44
N GLY A 456 -2.36 14.26 -5.19
CA GLY A 456 -1.63 15.40 -5.75
C GLY A 456 -0.62 16.07 -4.82
N CYS A 457 -0.35 15.50 -3.65
CA CYS A 457 0.67 16.02 -2.74
C CYS A 457 2.08 15.95 -3.36
N THR A 458 3.01 16.72 -2.80
CA THR A 458 4.40 16.79 -3.29
C THR A 458 5.43 16.31 -2.28
N HIS A 459 5.00 15.88 -1.08
CA HIS A 459 5.88 15.58 0.04
C HIS A 459 6.79 16.79 0.36
N SER A 460 6.17 17.96 0.45
CA SER A 460 6.81 19.24 0.72
C SER A 460 7.24 19.39 2.18
N GLY A 461 6.64 18.63 3.09
CA GLY A 461 6.75 18.80 4.54
C GLY A 461 5.96 20.00 5.08
N ASN A 462 5.11 20.65 4.26
CA ASN A 462 4.23 21.73 4.68
C ASN A 462 2.98 21.21 5.39
N ILE A 463 3.19 20.63 6.56
CA ILE A 463 2.14 19.96 7.34
C ILE A 463 1.28 21.00 8.07
N THR A 464 -0.03 20.74 8.15
CA THR A 464 -1.03 21.67 8.73
C THR A 464 -1.44 21.32 10.16
N GLY A 465 -0.86 20.26 10.72
CA GLY A 465 -1.11 19.76 12.06
C GLY A 465 0.07 18.90 12.55
N LYS A 466 -0.03 18.40 13.78
CA LYS A 466 1.08 17.67 14.41
C LYS A 466 1.22 16.26 13.84
N MET A 467 2.45 15.76 13.76
CA MET A 467 2.72 14.43 13.21
C MET A 467 3.67 13.62 14.07
N ILE A 468 3.38 12.33 14.21
CA ILE A 468 4.30 11.31 14.73
C ILE A 468 4.43 10.23 13.66
N ILE A 469 5.59 10.10 13.04
CA ILE A 469 5.85 9.00 12.10
C ILE A 469 6.34 7.78 12.88
N VAL A 470 5.79 6.61 12.56
CA VAL A 470 6.25 5.31 13.07
C VAL A 470 6.80 4.50 11.90
N ASP A 471 8.10 4.23 11.92
CA ASP A 471 8.79 3.52 10.84
C ASP A 471 9.60 2.34 11.40
N ASN A 472 10.03 1.41 10.54
CA ASN A 472 10.50 0.08 10.95
C ASN A 472 11.83 -0.27 10.29
N LEU A 473 12.82 -0.69 11.07
CA LEU A 473 14.20 -0.84 10.59
C LEU A 473 14.46 -2.08 9.72
N LEU A 474 13.58 -3.09 9.72
CA LEU A 474 13.70 -4.24 8.82
C LEU A 474 12.79 -4.14 7.59
N ASP A 475 12.11 -3.01 7.41
CA ASP A 475 11.20 -2.83 6.30
C ASP A 475 11.94 -2.78 4.96
N SER A 476 11.66 -3.80 4.14
CA SER A 476 12.21 -3.92 2.79
C SER A 476 11.23 -3.45 1.71
N ASP A 477 9.98 -3.16 2.05
CA ASP A 477 8.96 -2.62 1.14
C ASP A 477 9.00 -1.07 1.15
N ALA A 478 9.14 -0.47 2.32
CA ALA A 478 9.37 0.96 2.55
C ALA A 478 10.68 1.16 3.31
N PHE A 479 11.73 1.60 2.59
CA PHE A 479 13.07 1.68 3.18
C PHE A 479 13.14 2.69 4.33
N PRO A 480 13.81 2.37 5.47
CA PRO A 480 13.76 3.19 6.67
C PRO A 480 14.20 4.65 6.47
N TRP A 481 15.10 4.87 5.52
CA TRP A 481 15.63 6.19 5.21
C TRP A 481 14.59 7.13 4.56
N HIS A 482 13.48 6.59 4.06
CA HIS A 482 12.36 7.38 3.53
C HIS A 482 11.76 8.30 4.60
N ALA A 483 11.58 7.81 5.83
CA ALA A 483 11.13 8.62 6.95
C ALA A 483 12.12 9.73 7.33
N ASP A 484 13.42 9.45 7.30
CA ASP A 484 14.47 10.46 7.47
C ASP A 484 14.42 11.52 6.37
N TRP A 485 14.26 11.10 5.11
CA TRP A 485 14.14 12.03 4.00
C TRP A 485 12.94 12.96 4.16
N TYR A 486 11.75 12.43 4.49
CA TYR A 486 10.55 13.24 4.66
C TYR A 486 10.64 14.15 5.90
N LYS A 487 11.18 13.64 7.02
CA LYS A 487 11.54 14.46 8.19
C LYS A 487 12.40 15.65 7.78
N SER A 488 13.39 15.48 6.92
CA SER A 488 14.23 16.58 6.44
C SER A 488 13.47 17.62 5.61
N GLN A 489 12.38 17.23 4.94
CA GLN A 489 11.51 18.18 4.23
C GLN A 489 10.67 18.97 5.24
N VAL A 490 10.04 18.29 6.21
CA VAL A 490 9.28 18.94 7.30
C VAL A 490 10.16 19.89 8.09
N GLN A 491 11.38 19.48 8.44
CA GLN A 491 12.33 20.33 9.18
C GLN A 491 12.72 21.58 8.39
N ARG A 492 12.97 21.45 7.08
CA ARG A 492 13.25 22.61 6.21
C ARG A 492 12.07 23.56 6.12
N THR A 493 10.85 23.03 6.06
CA THR A 493 9.63 23.83 5.88
C THR A 493 9.19 24.51 7.17
N LEU A 494 9.23 23.82 8.30
CA LEU A 494 8.78 24.35 9.60
C LEU A 494 9.85 25.17 10.34
N GLY A 495 11.14 24.97 10.05
CA GLY A 495 12.24 25.67 10.70
C GLY A 495 12.22 25.47 12.23
N SER A 496 12.15 26.58 12.98
CA SER A 496 12.15 26.55 14.45
C SER A 496 10.91 25.85 15.05
N SER A 497 9.81 25.75 14.31
CA SER A 497 8.57 25.11 14.79
C SER A 497 8.58 23.58 14.60
N PHE A 498 9.66 23.01 14.07
CA PHE A 498 9.76 21.58 13.78
C PHE A 498 9.54 20.70 15.03
N ASP A 499 10.25 20.97 16.13
CA ASP A 499 10.18 20.16 17.35
C ASP A 499 8.84 20.32 18.10
N ASP A 500 8.04 21.34 17.78
CA ASP A 500 6.71 21.54 18.35
C ASP A 500 5.60 20.82 17.56
N ASN A 501 5.93 20.28 16.39
CA ASN A 501 4.93 19.72 15.46
C ASN A 501 5.29 18.33 14.89
N PHE A 502 6.52 17.85 15.05
CA PHE A 502 6.94 16.59 14.42
C PHE A 502 7.73 15.66 15.36
N ARG A 503 7.46 14.36 15.24
CA ARG A 503 8.25 13.26 15.81
C ARG A 503 8.47 12.16 14.77
N LEU A 504 9.60 11.47 14.88
CA LEU A 504 9.91 10.24 14.13
C LEU A 504 10.38 9.16 15.10
N TRP A 505 9.68 8.03 15.12
CA TRP A 505 10.00 6.86 15.91
C TRP A 505 10.34 5.67 15.02
N TYR A 506 11.42 4.98 15.34
CA TYR A 506 11.82 3.75 14.66
C TYR A 506 11.66 2.54 15.58
N ASN A 507 11.01 1.49 15.07
CA ASN A 507 11.00 0.18 15.70
C ASN A 507 12.15 -0.68 15.19
N GLU A 508 12.97 -1.17 16.12
CA GLU A 508 13.95 -2.22 15.83
C GLU A 508 13.23 -3.57 15.70
N ARG A 509 13.70 -4.45 14.82
CA ARG A 509 13.11 -5.79 14.58
C ARG A 509 11.63 -5.76 14.15
N ALA A 510 11.13 -4.69 13.54
CA ALA A 510 9.81 -4.71 12.89
C ALA A 510 9.97 -4.59 11.37
N ASP A 511 9.03 -5.17 10.62
CA ASP A 511 8.97 -5.17 9.14
C ASP A 511 7.70 -4.44 8.67
N HIS A 512 7.39 -4.47 7.38
CA HIS A 512 6.32 -3.69 6.75
C HIS A 512 4.90 -4.01 7.27
N PHE A 513 4.63 -5.26 7.62
CA PHE A 513 3.25 -5.77 7.76
C PHE A 513 2.48 -5.24 8.98
N PHE A 514 1.23 -4.84 8.76
CA PHE A 514 0.28 -4.37 9.78
C PHE A 514 -0.51 -5.50 10.47
N GLU A 515 -0.35 -6.72 9.96
CA GLU A 515 -1.05 -7.91 10.42
C GLU A 515 -0.25 -8.61 11.54
N PRO A 516 -0.90 -9.47 12.35
CA PRO A 516 -0.19 -10.30 13.31
C PRO A 516 0.98 -11.03 12.65
N VAL A 517 2.13 -10.98 13.31
CA VAL A 517 3.36 -11.63 12.81
C VAL A 517 3.11 -13.12 12.58
N ALA A 518 3.37 -13.56 11.35
CA ALA A 518 3.27 -14.97 10.97
C ALA A 518 4.18 -15.84 11.85
N GLU A 519 3.73 -17.04 12.20
CA GLU A 519 4.42 -17.91 13.17
C GLU A 519 5.90 -18.15 12.81
N ASN A 520 6.19 -18.34 11.52
CA ASN A 520 7.53 -18.58 11.01
C ASN A 520 8.46 -17.34 11.01
N LEU A 521 7.94 -16.16 11.39
CA LEU A 521 8.69 -14.90 11.46
C LEU A 521 8.81 -14.36 12.90
N LYS A 522 8.16 -14.97 13.90
CA LYS A 522 8.14 -14.49 15.29
C LYS A 522 9.51 -14.47 15.97
N ASP A 523 10.44 -15.31 15.52
CA ASP A 523 11.83 -15.31 16.01
C ASP A 523 12.67 -14.18 15.41
N PHE A 524 12.17 -13.51 14.35
CA PHE A 524 12.89 -12.50 13.57
C PHE A 524 12.30 -11.09 13.71
N ILE A 525 10.97 -10.98 13.71
CA ILE A 525 10.26 -9.69 13.78
C ILE A 525 9.24 -9.63 14.93
N VAL A 526 8.98 -8.41 15.40
CA VAL A 526 8.01 -8.10 16.44
C VAL A 526 6.75 -7.43 15.87
N ASP A 527 5.61 -7.71 16.49
CA ASP A 527 4.37 -6.97 16.23
C ASP A 527 4.52 -5.55 16.77
N TYR A 528 4.37 -4.56 15.90
CA TYR A 528 4.50 -3.13 16.24
C TYR A 528 3.15 -2.40 16.26
N THR A 529 2.03 -3.13 16.25
CA THR A 529 0.69 -2.53 16.27
C THR A 529 0.49 -1.64 17.49
N GLY A 530 0.93 -2.12 18.65
CA GLY A 530 0.88 -1.33 19.88
C GLY A 530 1.66 -0.02 19.78
N MET A 531 2.67 0.07 18.91
CA MET A 531 3.47 1.28 18.72
C MET A 531 2.69 2.38 18.01
N TYR A 532 2.03 2.09 16.89
CA TYR A 532 1.24 3.13 16.20
C TYR A 532 -0.05 3.47 16.95
N GLU A 533 -0.64 2.51 17.67
CA GLU A 533 -1.75 2.77 18.60
C GLU A 533 -1.30 3.71 19.74
N HIS A 534 -0.09 3.51 20.26
CA HIS A 534 0.50 4.40 21.26
C HIS A 534 0.85 5.79 20.67
N ALA A 535 1.35 5.84 19.43
CA ALA A 535 1.61 7.10 18.72
C ALA A 535 0.33 7.92 18.55
N MET A 536 -0.78 7.28 18.17
CA MET A 536 -2.08 7.94 18.06
C MET A 536 -2.56 8.54 19.39
N ARG A 537 -2.46 7.80 20.50
CA ARG A 537 -2.82 8.32 21.83
C ARG A 537 -1.87 9.43 22.31
N SER A 538 -0.58 9.32 22.00
CA SER A 538 0.42 10.33 22.34
C SER A 538 0.21 11.61 21.54
N LEU A 539 -0.12 11.47 20.26
CA LEU A 539 -0.47 12.57 19.38
C LEU A 539 -1.74 13.28 19.87
N SER A 540 -2.78 12.53 20.26
CA SER A 540 -4.01 13.15 20.77
C SER A 540 -3.76 13.93 22.05
N ALA A 541 -3.01 13.36 23.00
CA ALA A 541 -2.62 14.07 24.22
C ALA A 541 -1.75 15.32 23.94
N TRP A 542 -0.92 15.28 22.89
CA TRP A 542 -0.09 16.41 22.51
C TRP A 542 -0.88 17.56 21.88
N VAL A 543 -1.86 17.22 21.05
CA VAL A 543 -2.71 18.19 20.37
C VAL A 543 -3.72 18.81 21.35
N GLU A 544 -4.34 17.98 22.21
CA GLU A 544 -5.46 18.40 23.06
C GLU A 544 -4.99 19.04 24.36
N ASP A 545 -3.99 18.42 25.01
CA ASP A 545 -3.57 18.77 26.38
C ASP A 545 -2.16 19.38 26.43
N GLY A 546 -1.46 19.47 25.29
CA GLY A 546 -0.08 19.95 25.23
C GLY A 546 0.95 18.99 25.85
N ILE A 547 0.56 17.75 26.16
CA ILE A 547 1.44 16.73 26.74
C ILE A 547 2.40 16.25 25.66
N GLN A 548 3.67 16.61 25.77
CA GLN A 548 4.65 16.27 24.74
C GLN A 548 4.88 14.75 24.67
N PRO A 549 4.87 14.16 23.46
CA PRO A 549 5.23 12.76 23.26
C PRO A 549 6.76 12.61 23.41
N PRO A 550 7.26 11.38 23.64
CA PRO A 550 8.70 11.09 23.59
C PRO A 550 9.36 11.72 22.36
N ILE A 551 10.55 12.29 22.56
CA ILE A 551 11.31 12.91 21.47
C ILE A 551 11.64 11.88 20.38
N SER A 552 11.94 12.34 19.18
CA SER A 552 12.27 11.47 18.04
C SER A 552 13.41 10.51 18.38
N THR A 553 13.36 9.31 17.80
CA THR A 553 14.48 8.36 17.87
C THR A 553 15.77 9.02 17.38
N SER A 554 16.84 8.83 18.13
CA SER A 554 18.20 9.22 17.82
C SER A 554 18.86 8.18 16.93
N TYR A 555 19.31 8.61 15.77
CA TYR A 555 19.96 7.77 14.79
C TYR A 555 20.94 8.60 13.96
N ARG A 556 21.81 7.90 13.23
CA ARG A 556 22.55 8.48 12.09
C ARG A 556 22.18 7.73 10.82
N VAL A 557 22.25 8.43 9.70
CA VAL A 557 22.19 7.77 8.40
C VAL A 557 23.60 7.52 7.90
N GLN A 558 23.88 6.29 7.49
CA GLN A 558 25.15 5.90 6.89
C GLN A 558 24.87 4.99 5.71
N ASN A 559 25.31 5.36 4.50
CA ASN A 559 25.11 4.57 3.28
C ASN A 559 23.63 4.19 3.05
N SER A 560 22.73 5.14 3.27
CA SER A 560 21.27 4.95 3.18
C SER A 560 20.68 3.95 4.18
N GLN A 561 21.40 3.65 5.25
CA GLN A 561 20.94 2.81 6.36
C GLN A 561 20.73 3.68 7.60
N VAL A 562 19.61 3.46 8.30
CA VAL A 562 19.31 4.10 9.58
C VAL A 562 19.97 3.29 10.70
N VAL A 563 20.94 3.90 11.38
CA VAL A 563 21.73 3.25 12.42
C VAL A 563 21.42 3.89 13.77
N LEU A 564 20.78 3.13 14.65
CA LEU A 564 20.46 3.55 16.02
C LEU A 564 21.71 3.70 16.89
N SER A 565 21.61 4.45 18.00
CA SER A 565 22.65 4.40 19.03
C SER A 565 22.78 2.99 19.64
N GLY A 566 24.01 2.61 20.00
CA GLY A 566 24.29 1.34 20.67
C GLY A 566 23.78 1.27 22.11
N LYS A 567 23.51 2.42 22.76
CA LYS A 567 22.96 2.46 24.13
C LYS A 567 21.49 2.82 24.12
N ALA A 568 20.68 2.07 24.87
CA ALA A 568 19.23 2.23 24.89
C ALA A 568 18.77 3.63 25.36
N ASP A 569 19.43 4.20 26.36
CA ASP A 569 19.14 5.54 26.90
C ASP A 569 19.46 6.68 25.91
N GLU A 570 20.40 6.45 24.99
CA GLU A 570 20.77 7.38 23.92
C GLU A 570 19.91 7.23 22.66
N ARG A 571 19.11 6.15 22.54
CA ARG A 571 18.23 5.93 21.37
C ARG A 571 17.04 6.88 21.37
N HIS A 572 16.56 7.34 22.53
CA HIS A 572 15.30 8.08 22.65
C HIS A 572 14.15 7.38 21.90
N GLY A 573 13.05 8.07 21.60
CA GLY A 573 11.85 7.40 21.09
C GLY A 573 11.28 6.39 22.11
N ILE A 574 10.57 5.38 21.61
CA ILE A 574 9.88 4.36 22.41
C ILE A 574 10.49 2.99 22.15
#